data_AF-U2QVB2-F1
#
_entry.id   AF-U2QVB2-F1
#
_cell.length_a   1.000
_cell.length_b   1.000
_cell.length_c   1.000
_cell.angle_alpha   90.00
_cell.angle_beta   90.00
_cell.angle_gamma   90.00
#
_symmetry.space_group_name_H-M   'P 1'
#
loop_
_entity.id
_entity.type
_entity.pdbx_description
1 polymer ?
#
loop_
_entity_poly.entity_id
_entity_poly.type
_entity_poly.pdbx_seq_one_letter_code
_entity_poly.pdbx_strand_id
1 'polypeptide(L)'
;MANVRKGENQKLKMLYLVKILSEETDDLHALTMAQILEKMADYGVNADRKTIYVDLDELRKFGFDILSGKEGKHYYYHLGSRKFELPELKLLVDSVQSAKFITDKKSQELIKKLESLVSKYEGKQLQRQVVISGRVKTMNESIYYNVDQIHEAIGKECQIQFKYFQWNIKKDMQLRKNGSIYH
;
A
#
# COMPACT_ATOMS: atom_id res chain seq x y z
N MET A 1 26.31 -37.87 -6.21
CA MET A 1 25.76 -36.72 -5.47
C MET A 1 24.81 -35.98 -6.40
N ALA A 2 23.52 -35.96 -6.09
CA ALA A 2 22.52 -35.33 -6.94
C ALA A 2 22.78 -33.81 -7.02
N ASN A 3 22.95 -33.31 -8.23
CA ASN A 3 23.12 -31.89 -8.51
C ASN A 3 21.77 -31.21 -8.24
N VAL A 4 21.56 -30.73 -7.02
CA VAL A 4 20.36 -29.96 -6.66
C VAL A 4 20.34 -28.76 -7.60
N ARG A 5 19.43 -28.78 -8.59
CA ARG A 5 19.24 -27.66 -9.50
C ARG A 5 19.06 -26.41 -8.66
N LYS A 6 19.94 -25.42 -8.85
CA LYS A 6 19.73 -24.06 -8.32
C LYS A 6 18.34 -23.63 -8.80
N GLY A 7 17.46 -23.23 -7.88
CA GLY A 7 16.15 -22.72 -8.25
C GLY A 7 16.28 -21.57 -9.24
N GLU A 8 15.30 -21.41 -10.14
CA GLU A 8 15.33 -20.41 -11.21
C GLU A 8 15.56 -18.99 -10.66
N ASN A 9 15.02 -18.72 -9.47
CA ASN A 9 15.09 -17.42 -8.82
C ASN A 9 16.05 -17.35 -7.63
N GLN A 10 17.09 -18.20 -7.58
CA GLN A 10 17.98 -18.28 -6.40
C GLN A 10 18.66 -16.95 -6.02
N LYS A 11 18.98 -16.10 -7.00
CA LYS A 11 19.57 -14.77 -6.75
C LYS A 11 18.59 -13.79 -6.09
N LEU A 12 17.28 -14.04 -6.22
CA LEU A 12 16.20 -13.21 -5.68
C LEU A 12 15.68 -13.73 -4.33
N LYS A 13 16.27 -14.79 -3.78
CA LYS A 13 15.85 -15.48 -2.56
C LYS A 13 15.51 -14.53 -1.41
N MET A 14 16.41 -13.60 -1.08
CA MET A 14 16.18 -12.66 0.02
C MET A 14 15.03 -11.68 -0.26
N LEU A 15 14.87 -11.24 -1.51
CA LEU A 15 13.77 -10.36 -1.89
C LEU A 15 12.42 -11.08 -1.74
N TYR A 16 12.36 -12.35 -2.13
CA TYR A 16 11.16 -13.16 -1.92
C TYR A 16 10.90 -13.45 -0.44
N LEU A 17 11.93 -13.69 0.36
CA LEU A 17 11.75 -13.88 1.81
C LEU A 17 11.15 -12.62 2.47
N VAL A 18 11.68 -11.44 2.15
CA VAL A 18 11.12 -10.15 2.61
C VAL A 18 9.69 -9.97 2.12
N LYS A 19 9.42 -10.24 0.84
CA LYS A 19 8.07 -10.13 0.27
C LYS A 19 7.08 -11.05 1.00
N ILE A 20 7.46 -12.31 1.23
CA ILE A 20 6.64 -13.29 1.95
C ILE A 20 6.34 -12.79 3.36
N LEU A 21 7.37 -12.43 4.14
CA LEU A 21 7.16 -11.92 5.50
C LEU A 21 6.30 -10.65 5.51
N SER A 22 6.53 -9.73 4.57
CA SER A 22 5.78 -8.48 4.49
C SER A 22 4.32 -8.68 4.07
N GLU A 23 4.00 -9.61 3.18
CA GLU A 23 2.62 -9.77 2.65
C GLU A 23 1.81 -10.81 3.43
N GLU A 24 2.47 -11.83 3.98
CA GLU A 24 1.83 -13.01 4.57
C GLU A 24 1.93 -13.05 6.10
N THR A 25 2.56 -12.05 6.73
CA THR A 25 2.66 -12.03 8.19
C THR A 25 2.29 -10.69 8.82
N ASP A 26 1.78 -10.75 10.04
CA ASP A 26 1.55 -9.65 10.97
C ASP A 26 1.50 -10.23 12.39
N ASP A 27 1.22 -9.40 13.40
CA ASP A 27 1.18 -9.81 14.81
C ASP A 27 0.22 -10.97 15.12
N LEU A 28 -0.81 -11.17 14.28
CA LEU A 28 -1.80 -12.23 14.43
C LEU A 28 -1.61 -13.38 13.45
N HIS A 29 -0.79 -13.20 12.42
CA HIS A 29 -0.56 -14.18 11.37
C HIS A 29 0.94 -14.41 11.22
N ALA A 30 1.46 -15.47 11.81
CA ALA A 30 2.86 -15.86 11.67
C ALA A 30 3.01 -17.13 10.82
N LEU A 31 4.17 -17.30 10.19
CA LEU A 31 4.48 -18.47 9.37
C LEU A 31 5.50 -19.38 10.05
N THR A 32 5.29 -20.68 9.91
CA THR A 32 6.31 -21.69 10.25
C THR A 32 7.40 -21.74 9.19
N MET A 33 8.58 -22.26 9.55
CA MET A 33 9.65 -22.51 8.58
C MET A 33 9.22 -23.39 7.41
N ALA A 34 8.34 -24.38 7.64
CA ALA A 34 7.82 -25.23 6.56
C ALA A 34 6.98 -24.42 5.55
N GLN A 35 6.11 -23.54 6.04
CA GLN A 35 5.29 -22.67 5.18
C GLN A 35 6.13 -21.62 4.45
N ILE A 36 7.19 -21.09 5.07
CA ILE A 36 8.13 -20.19 4.39
C ILE A 36 8.76 -20.91 3.19
N LEU A 37 9.26 -22.12 3.39
CA LEU A 37 9.88 -22.90 2.32
C LEU A 37 8.90 -23.25 1.19
N GLU A 38 7.66 -23.63 1.54
CA GLU A 38 6.59 -23.87 0.57
C GLU A 38 6.32 -22.64 -0.30
N LYS A 39 6.13 -21.47 0.33
CA LYS A 39 5.93 -20.21 -0.39
C LYS A 39 7.12 -19.80 -1.23
N MET A 40 8.34 -20.06 -0.76
CA MET A 40 9.54 -19.79 -1.55
C MET A 40 9.62 -20.69 -2.79
N ALA A 41 9.18 -21.94 -2.67
CA ALA A 41 9.09 -22.87 -3.80
C ALA A 41 8.06 -22.41 -4.85
N ASP A 42 6.94 -21.80 -4.43
CA ASP A 42 5.94 -21.20 -5.34
C ASP A 42 6.56 -20.08 -6.21
N TYR A 43 7.59 -19.41 -5.72
CA TYR A 43 8.37 -18.43 -6.47
C TYR A 43 9.58 -19.02 -7.21
N GLY A 44 9.71 -20.35 -7.30
CA GLY A 44 10.83 -21.02 -7.95
C GLY A 44 12.16 -20.87 -7.22
N VAL A 45 12.12 -20.57 -5.91
CA VAL A 45 13.32 -20.46 -5.06
C VAL A 45 13.52 -21.77 -4.31
N ASN A 46 14.68 -22.40 -4.51
CA ASN A 46 15.04 -23.61 -3.78
C ASN A 46 15.85 -23.23 -2.53
N ALA A 47 15.26 -23.41 -1.36
CA ALA A 47 15.90 -23.08 -0.10
C ALA A 47 15.78 -24.24 0.89
N ASP A 48 16.78 -24.37 1.75
CA ASP A 48 16.76 -25.27 2.89
C ASP A 48 16.68 -24.48 4.20
N ARG A 49 16.27 -25.15 5.27
CA ARG A 49 16.06 -24.52 6.59
C ARG A 49 17.31 -23.81 7.10
N LYS A 50 18.51 -24.39 6.95
CA LYS A 50 19.75 -23.80 7.47
C LYS A 50 20.04 -22.48 6.76
N THR A 51 19.88 -22.48 5.44
CA THR A 51 20.08 -21.28 4.63
C THR A 51 19.09 -20.18 5.01
N ILE A 52 17.81 -20.50 5.23
CA ILE A 52 16.81 -19.49 5.65
C ILE A 52 17.09 -18.94 7.04
N TYR A 53 17.57 -19.74 8.00
CA TYR A 53 17.97 -19.19 9.31
C TYR A 53 19.03 -18.10 9.17
N VAL A 54 20.05 -18.34 8.35
CA VAL A 54 21.10 -17.35 8.07
C VAL A 54 20.51 -16.12 7.39
N ASP A 55 19.64 -16.29 6.39
CA ASP A 55 19.01 -15.17 5.69
C ASP A 55 18.14 -14.32 6.63
N LEU A 56 17.40 -14.94 7.55
CA LEU A 56 16.59 -14.22 8.55
C LEU A 56 17.47 -13.39 9.48
N ASP A 57 18.62 -13.91 9.90
CA ASP A 57 19.58 -13.18 10.72
C ASP A 57 20.23 -12.02 9.96
N GLU A 58 20.56 -12.21 8.68
CA GLU A 58 21.06 -11.12 7.82
C GLU A 58 20.01 -10.03 7.60
N LEU A 59 18.73 -10.40 7.43
CA LEU A 59 17.64 -9.42 7.34
C LEU A 59 17.47 -8.62 8.65
N ARG A 60 17.61 -9.27 9.82
CA ARG A 60 17.62 -8.57 11.11
C ARG A 60 18.76 -7.58 11.22
N LYS A 61 19.98 -7.97 10.84
CA LYS A 61 21.15 -7.08 10.81
C LYS A 61 20.95 -5.91 9.84
N PHE A 62 20.29 -6.14 8.71
CA PHE A 62 19.96 -5.10 7.75
C PHE A 62 18.93 -4.09 8.29
N GLY A 63 18.10 -4.49 9.26
CA GLY A 63 17.15 -3.61 9.94
C GLY A 63 15.68 -4.03 9.82
N PHE A 64 15.39 -5.25 9.33
CA PHE A 64 14.04 -5.80 9.42
C PHE A 64 13.78 -6.36 10.81
N ASP A 65 12.68 -5.94 11.44
CA ASP A 65 12.25 -6.48 12.72
C ASP A 65 11.50 -7.81 12.54
N ILE A 66 12.27 -8.90 12.41
CA ILE A 66 11.71 -10.23 12.23
C ILE A 66 11.67 -10.94 13.57
N LEU A 67 10.48 -11.03 14.14
CA LEU A 67 10.22 -11.70 15.39
C LEU A 67 10.06 -13.20 15.16
N SER A 68 10.57 -13.98 16.11
CA SER A 68 10.39 -15.43 16.11
C SER A 68 9.92 -15.90 17.47
N GLY A 69 8.85 -16.68 17.49
CA GLY A 69 8.24 -17.23 18.70
C GLY A 69 8.11 -18.74 18.61
N LYS A 70 8.13 -19.41 19.77
CA LYS A 70 7.83 -20.83 19.86
C LYS A 70 6.41 -21.00 20.40
N GLU A 71 5.59 -21.72 19.67
CA GLU A 71 4.26 -22.12 20.13
C GLU A 71 4.15 -23.65 20.01
N GLY A 72 4.01 -24.30 21.17
CA GLY A 72 4.09 -25.75 21.28
C GLY A 72 5.41 -26.31 20.74
N LYS A 73 5.33 -27.11 19.67
CA LYS A 73 6.50 -27.74 19.02
C LYS A 73 7.04 -26.95 17.83
N HIS A 74 6.34 -25.89 17.42
CA HIS A 74 6.64 -25.17 16.18
C HIS A 74 7.25 -23.80 16.48
N TYR A 75 8.14 -23.37 15.59
CA TYR A 75 8.65 -22.00 15.55
C TYR A 75 7.93 -21.24 14.46
N TYR A 76 7.54 -20.02 14.80
CA TYR A 76 6.80 -19.09 13.96
C TYR A 76 7.60 -17.81 13.77
N TYR A 77 7.45 -17.21 12.60
CA TYR A 77 8.16 -16.02 12.16
C TYR A 77 7.15 -15.03 11.60
N HIS A 78 7.29 -13.77 11.98
CA HIS A 78 6.53 -12.67 11.41
C HIS A 78 7.36 -11.38 11.42
N LEU A 79 6.94 -10.43 10.61
CA LEU A 79 7.45 -9.06 10.64
C LEU A 79 6.76 -8.31 11.78
N GLY A 80 7.52 -7.89 12.80
CA GLY A 80 7.01 -7.28 14.03
C GLY A 80 6.86 -5.75 13.98
N SER A 81 7.55 -5.07 13.08
CA SER A 81 7.33 -3.64 12.86
C SER A 81 7.32 -3.26 11.39
N ARG A 82 6.53 -2.24 11.08
CA ARG A 82 6.33 -1.70 9.74
C ARG A 82 6.52 -0.19 9.76
N LYS A 83 6.64 0.39 8.56
CA LYS A 83 6.68 1.85 8.42
C LYS A 83 5.37 2.53 8.77
N PHE A 84 4.26 1.81 8.61
CA PHE A 84 2.93 2.26 8.96
C PHE A 84 2.25 1.17 9.78
N GLU A 85 1.66 1.59 10.87
CA GLU A 85 0.81 0.76 11.71
C GLU A 85 -0.61 0.70 11.12
N LEU A 86 -1.33 -0.40 11.36
CA LEU A 86 -2.70 -0.55 10.87
C LEU A 86 -3.64 0.62 11.28
N PRO A 87 -3.60 1.16 12.50
CA PRO A 87 -4.41 2.32 12.88
C PRO A 87 -4.09 3.59 12.07
N GLU A 88 -2.83 3.82 11.72
CA GLU A 88 -2.41 4.97 10.91
C GLU A 88 -2.97 4.85 9.49
N LEU A 89 -2.93 3.66 8.91
CA LEU A 89 -3.50 3.42 7.59
C LEU A 89 -5.02 3.52 7.58
N LYS A 90 -5.71 3.10 8.65
CA LYS A 90 -7.16 3.33 8.80
C LYS A 90 -7.48 4.83 8.75
N LEU A 91 -6.74 5.64 9.50
CA LEU A 91 -6.89 7.10 9.50
C LEU A 91 -6.66 7.71 8.10
N LEU A 92 -5.62 7.25 7.39
CA LEU A 92 -5.32 7.72 6.03
C LEU A 92 -6.41 7.31 5.03
N VAL A 93 -6.91 6.07 5.10
CA VAL A 93 -8.02 5.60 4.26
C VAL A 93 -9.28 6.42 4.49
N ASP A 94 -9.63 6.70 5.76
CA ASP A 94 -10.78 7.54 6.12
C ASP A 94 -10.64 8.98 5.58
N SER A 95 -9.42 9.52 5.63
CA SER A 95 -9.11 10.86 5.10
C SER A 95 -9.26 10.91 3.57
N VAL A 96 -8.73 9.91 2.86
CA VAL A 96 -8.86 9.79 1.40
C VAL A 96 -10.33 9.64 0.99
N GLN A 97 -11.12 8.86 1.72
CA GLN A 97 -12.55 8.72 1.44
C GLN A 97 -13.34 10.00 1.73
N SER A 98 -12.91 10.78 2.71
CA SER A 98 -13.54 12.05 3.07
C SER A 98 -13.20 13.19 2.11
N ALA A 99 -12.14 13.06 1.32
CA ALA A 99 -11.71 14.04 0.34
C ALA A 99 -12.64 14.10 -0.88
N LYS A 100 -13.64 15.00 -0.86
CA LYS A 100 -14.59 15.22 -1.97
C LYS A 100 -13.93 15.64 -3.29
N PHE A 101 -12.73 16.22 -3.20
CA PHE A 101 -11.97 16.68 -4.35
C PHE A 101 -11.22 15.55 -5.07
N ILE A 102 -11.04 14.38 -4.45
CA ILE A 102 -10.41 13.24 -5.14
C ILE A 102 -11.52 12.47 -5.87
N THR A 103 -11.28 12.00 -7.09
CA THR A 103 -12.28 11.17 -7.80
C THR A 103 -12.44 9.81 -7.13
N ASP A 104 -13.54 9.10 -7.38
CA ASP A 104 -13.72 7.74 -6.83
C ASP A 104 -12.64 6.78 -7.31
N LYS A 105 -12.28 6.87 -8.60
CA LYS A 105 -11.20 6.09 -9.20
C LYS A 105 -9.87 6.32 -8.50
N LYS A 106 -9.46 7.58 -8.34
CA LYS A 106 -8.20 7.93 -7.66
C LYS A 106 -8.21 7.56 -6.17
N SER A 107 -9.36 7.69 -5.52
CA SER A 107 -9.52 7.27 -4.12
C SER A 107 -9.27 5.76 -4.00
N GLN A 108 -9.87 4.94 -4.86
CA GLN A 108 -9.67 3.49 -4.88
C GLN A 108 -8.22 3.11 -5.20
N GLU A 109 -7.58 3.78 -6.17
CA GLU A 109 -6.17 3.56 -6.50
C GLU A 109 -5.25 3.90 -5.33
N LEU A 110 -5.51 5.00 -4.62
CA LEU A 110 -4.72 5.40 -3.46
C LEU A 110 -4.92 4.45 -2.28
N ILE A 111 -6.15 4.02 -2.01
CA ILE A 111 -6.46 3.05 -0.96
C ILE A 111 -5.77 1.70 -1.23
N LYS A 112 -5.78 1.21 -2.48
CA LYS A 112 -5.02 0.01 -2.85
C LYS A 112 -3.52 0.13 -2.58
N LYS A 113 -2.93 1.32 -2.78
CA LYS A 113 -1.52 1.57 -2.43
C LYS A 113 -1.31 1.51 -0.93
N LEU A 114 -2.20 2.12 -0.14
CA LEU A 114 -2.15 2.06 1.33
C LEU A 114 -2.30 0.62 1.85
N GLU A 115 -3.19 -0.17 1.25
CA GLU A 115 -3.35 -1.59 1.58
C GLU A 115 -2.09 -2.41 1.37
N SER A 116 -1.28 -2.07 0.35
CA SER A 116 -0.04 -2.79 0.07
C SER A 116 1.09 -2.53 1.08
N LEU A 117 0.90 -1.60 2.02
CA LEU A 117 1.88 -1.27 3.06
C LEU A 117 1.79 -2.19 4.29
N VAL A 118 0.74 -3.01 4.38
CA VAL A 118 0.49 -3.98 5.46
C VAL A 118 0.36 -5.41 4.92
N SER A 119 0.18 -6.38 5.82
CA SER A 119 -0.12 -7.75 5.43
C SER A 119 -1.42 -7.81 4.61
N LYS A 120 -1.60 -8.87 3.82
CA LYS A 120 -2.86 -9.12 3.11
C LYS A 120 -4.06 -9.28 4.04
N TYR A 121 -3.85 -9.65 5.30
CA TYR A 121 -4.92 -9.84 6.28
C TYR A 121 -5.40 -8.50 6.82
N GLU A 122 -4.46 -7.63 7.20
CA GLU A 122 -4.71 -6.27 7.63
C GLU A 122 -5.23 -5.39 6.50
N GLY A 123 -4.68 -5.51 5.28
CA GLY A 123 -5.15 -4.80 4.10
C GLY A 123 -6.63 -5.07 3.78
N LYS A 124 -7.10 -6.30 4.00
CA LYS A 124 -8.54 -6.62 3.88
C LYS A 124 -9.40 -5.90 4.93
N GLN A 125 -8.86 -5.55 6.09
CA GLN A 125 -9.59 -4.78 7.10
C GLN A 125 -9.79 -3.33 6.65
N LEU A 126 -8.83 -2.75 5.93
CA LEU A 126 -8.93 -1.40 5.39
C LEU A 126 -10.08 -1.27 4.37
N GLN A 127 -10.36 -2.31 3.58
CA GLN A 127 -11.49 -2.33 2.62
C GLN A 127 -12.87 -2.33 3.30
N ARG A 128 -13.00 -2.89 4.50
CA ARG A 128 -14.33 -3.08 5.13
C ARG A 128 -14.95 -1.78 5.63
N GLN A 129 -14.18 -0.70 5.77
CA GLN A 129 -14.69 0.62 6.15
C GLN A 129 -15.27 1.42 4.95
N VAL A 130 -15.19 0.89 3.72
CA VAL A 130 -15.16 1.69 2.48
C VAL A 130 -16.53 1.88 1.78
N VAL A 131 -17.64 2.01 2.51
CA VAL A 131 -18.91 2.40 1.87
C VAL A 131 -19.57 3.58 2.58
N ILE A 132 -19.09 4.78 2.26
CA ILE A 132 -19.87 6.01 2.48
C ILE A 132 -20.68 6.25 1.21
N SER A 133 -21.87 5.63 1.13
CA SER A 133 -22.80 5.88 0.04
C SER A 133 -23.35 7.31 0.13
N GLY A 134 -23.53 7.97 -1.03
CA GLY A 134 -24.20 9.28 -1.12
C GLY A 134 -23.30 10.53 -1.14
N ARG A 135 -21.97 10.39 -1.22
CA ARG A 135 -21.06 11.53 -1.42
C ARG A 135 -20.74 11.74 -2.90
N VAL A 136 -21.13 12.89 -3.45
CA VAL A 136 -20.74 13.29 -4.81
C VAL A 136 -19.28 13.73 -4.80
N LYS A 137 -18.40 12.95 -5.43
CA LYS A 137 -17.00 13.32 -5.69
C LYS A 137 -16.86 14.03 -7.04
N THR A 138 -15.77 14.77 -7.22
CA THR A 138 -15.49 15.42 -8.51
C THR A 138 -15.14 14.40 -9.60
N MET A 139 -15.36 14.76 -10.86
CA MET A 139 -14.96 13.98 -12.05
C MET A 139 -13.61 14.43 -12.62
N ASN A 140 -12.94 15.40 -11.99
CA ASN A 140 -11.69 15.98 -12.49
C ASN A 140 -10.48 15.07 -12.18
N GLU A 141 -9.99 14.38 -13.20
CA GLU A 141 -8.82 13.49 -13.10
C GLU A 141 -7.47 14.24 -13.00
N SER A 142 -7.43 15.55 -13.24
CA SER A 142 -6.22 16.38 -13.09
C SER A 142 -6.12 17.02 -11.71
N ILE A 143 -6.97 16.63 -10.74
CA ILE A 143 -7.08 17.34 -9.46
C ILE A 143 -5.75 17.43 -8.69
N TYR A 144 -4.92 16.38 -8.70
CA TYR A 144 -3.64 16.41 -7.98
C TYR A 144 -2.70 17.49 -8.52
N TYR A 145 -2.65 17.69 -9.83
CA TYR A 145 -1.85 18.76 -10.45
C TYR A 145 -2.40 20.15 -10.10
N ASN A 146 -3.72 20.31 -10.11
CA ASN A 146 -4.33 21.59 -9.74
C ASN A 146 -4.06 21.95 -8.27
N VAL A 147 -4.15 20.97 -7.37
CA VAL A 147 -3.85 21.16 -5.94
C VAL A 147 -2.37 21.51 -5.75
N ASP A 148 -1.47 20.80 -6.42
CA ASP A 148 -0.02 21.07 -6.37
C ASP A 148 0.32 22.48 -6.86
N GLN A 149 -0.23 22.91 -8.01
CA GLN A 149 -0.06 24.26 -8.53
C GLN A 149 -0.58 25.34 -7.57
N ILE A 150 -1.72 25.11 -6.91
CA ILE A 150 -2.26 26.04 -5.92
C ILE A 150 -1.34 26.11 -4.70
N HIS A 151 -0.84 24.97 -4.20
CA HIS A 151 0.11 24.97 -3.09
C HIS A 151 1.43 25.66 -3.44
N GLU A 152 1.95 25.44 -4.66
CA GLU A 152 3.14 26.13 -5.16
C GLU A 152 2.91 27.65 -5.23
N ALA A 153 1.75 28.08 -5.73
CA ALA A 153 1.40 29.49 -5.79
C ALA A 153 1.26 30.13 -4.40
N ILE A 154 0.67 29.42 -3.44
CA ILE A 154 0.61 29.85 -2.02
C ILE A 154 2.02 29.99 -1.46
N GLY A 155 2.89 29.00 -1.67
CA GLY A 155 4.27 29.03 -1.18
C GLY A 155 5.14 30.12 -1.82
N LYS A 156 4.80 30.54 -3.04
CA LYS A 156 5.44 31.64 -3.77
C LYS A 156 4.74 32.99 -3.57
N GLU A 157 3.69 33.05 -2.75
CA GLU A 157 2.87 34.23 -2.51
C GLU A 157 2.35 34.90 -3.80
N CYS A 158 2.01 34.11 -4.82
CA CYS A 158 1.53 34.64 -6.11
C CYS A 158 0.03 34.43 -6.31
N GLN A 159 -0.61 35.38 -7.00
CA GLN A 159 -2.01 35.25 -7.42
C GLN A 159 -2.16 34.18 -8.50
N ILE A 160 -3.22 33.38 -8.37
CA ILE A 160 -3.62 32.40 -9.38
C ILE A 160 -4.73 32.97 -10.26
N GLN A 161 -4.85 32.44 -11.47
CA GLN A 161 -5.96 32.72 -12.36
C GLN A 161 -6.64 31.42 -12.77
N PHE A 162 -7.97 31.39 -12.75
CA PHE A 162 -8.71 30.17 -13.07
C PHE A 162 -10.04 30.46 -13.76
N LYS A 163 -10.59 29.44 -14.42
CA LYS A 163 -11.96 29.47 -14.96
C LYS A 163 -12.87 28.64 -14.07
N TYR A 164 -14.01 29.22 -13.70
CA TYR A 164 -14.95 28.55 -12.80
C TYR A 164 -16.01 27.78 -13.59
N PHE A 165 -16.22 26.50 -13.25
CA PHE A 165 -17.27 25.68 -13.83
C PHE A 165 -18.55 25.74 -12.99
N GLN A 166 -19.70 25.58 -13.64
CA GLN A 166 -21.01 25.43 -13.00
C GLN A 166 -21.81 24.33 -13.69
N TRP A 167 -22.69 23.66 -12.94
CA TRP A 167 -23.64 22.70 -13.51
C TRP A 167 -24.84 23.44 -14.09
N ASN A 168 -25.25 23.10 -15.31
CA ASN A 168 -26.52 23.57 -15.87
C ASN A 168 -27.70 22.70 -15.36
N ILE A 169 -28.92 23.05 -15.73
CA ILE A 169 -30.15 22.32 -15.33
C ILE A 169 -30.16 20.86 -15.86
N LYS A 170 -29.43 20.61 -16.96
CA LYS A 170 -29.25 19.28 -17.56
C LYS A 170 -28.14 18.45 -16.89
N LYS A 171 -27.47 18.99 -15.87
CA LYS A 171 -26.28 18.41 -15.23
C LYS A 171 -25.08 18.27 -16.18
N ASP A 172 -24.93 19.19 -17.13
CA ASP A 172 -23.69 19.35 -17.89
C ASP A 172 -22.82 20.43 -17.26
N MET A 173 -21.51 20.23 -17.28
CA MET A 173 -20.55 21.27 -16.88
C MET A 173 -20.48 22.35 -17.96
N GLN A 174 -20.63 23.61 -17.54
CA GLN A 174 -20.41 24.78 -18.38
C GLN A 174 -19.56 25.81 -17.66
N LEU A 175 -18.82 26.62 -18.40
CA LEU A 175 -18.06 27.72 -17.81
C LEU A 175 -19.00 28.82 -17.28
N ARG A 176 -18.75 29.28 -16.07
CA ARG A 176 -19.47 30.40 -15.45
C ARG A 176 -19.05 31.71 -16.09
N LYS A 177 -19.96 32.70 -16.13
CA LYS A 177 -19.74 34.02 -16.74
C LYS A 177 -19.14 33.94 -18.16
N ASN A 178 -19.64 33.04 -19.01
CA ASN A 178 -19.12 32.85 -20.38
C ASN A 178 -17.60 32.57 -20.45
N GLY A 179 -17.01 31.97 -19.42
CA GLY A 179 -15.59 31.64 -19.40
C GLY A 179 -14.65 32.77 -19.00
N SER A 180 -15.16 33.83 -18.37
CA SER A 180 -14.31 34.85 -17.74
C SER A 180 -13.28 34.22 -16.79
N ILE A 181 -12.09 34.82 -16.79
CA ILE A 181 -11.01 34.47 -15.87
C ILE A 181 -11.30 35.12 -14.51
N TYR A 182 -11.08 34.35 -13.46
CA TYR A 182 -11.10 34.79 -12.07
C TYR A 182 -9.66 34.99 -11.61
N HIS A 183 -9.45 35.96 -10.73
CA HIS A 183 -8.16 36.37 -10.16
C HIS A 183 -8.21 36.24 -8.63
#